data_AF-A0A2G8PHN8-F1
#
_entry.id   AF-A0A2G8PHN8-F1
#
_cell.length_a   1.000
_cell.length_b   1.000
_cell.length_c   1.000
_cell.angle_alpha   90.00
_cell.angle_beta   90.00
_cell.angle_gamma   90.00
#
_symmetry.space_group_name_H-M   'P 1'
#
loop_
_entity.id
_entity.type
_entity.pdbx_description
1 polymer ?
#
loop_
_entity_poly.entity_id
_entity_poly.type
_entity_poly.pdbx_seq_one_letter_code
_entity_poly.pdbx_strand_id
1 'polypeptide(L)'
;MQDLQIETPYAVPLEPQTLILGIPARVEGSYVFKGRGTLANPQIGDMRTSYTALYSGTQVTVFGRLATPNSLESYLGPRSIRFYRLFASDRFAAIERLAAEHNALTWILRFVGFLMMWIGADSFFVPLHTMLSIFPFLSGLGRSMTRVVTFFIALVLTGTTILVSSIVHNPVALLLCLGVAGVFILNVLGRRPRRQVAGF
;
A
#
# COMPACT_ATOMS: atom_id res chain seq x y z
N MET A 1 -3.81 -22.62 9.89
CA MET A 1 -5.12 -22.14 9.41
C MET A 1 -5.08 -20.64 9.56
N GLN A 2 -4.83 -19.89 8.48
CA GLN A 2 -4.83 -18.42 8.52
C GLN A 2 -6.26 -17.94 8.32
N ASP A 3 -6.68 -17.00 9.18
CA ASP A 3 -8.07 -16.58 9.35
C ASP A 3 -8.71 -16.13 8.05
N LEU A 4 -9.87 -16.72 7.77
CA LEU A 4 -10.83 -16.16 6.83
C LEU A 4 -11.17 -14.75 7.32
N GLN A 5 -10.64 -13.72 6.65
CA GLN A 5 -10.97 -12.34 7.02
C GLN A 5 -12.43 -12.06 6.63
N ILE A 6 -13.28 -11.91 7.63
CA ILE A 6 -14.68 -11.50 7.48
C ILE A 6 -14.71 -9.97 7.57
N GLU A 7 -15.07 -9.30 6.48
CA GLU A 7 -15.02 -7.83 6.43
C GLU A 7 -16.22 -7.13 7.07
N THR A 8 -17.38 -7.78 7.16
CA THR A 8 -18.59 -7.25 7.80
C THR A 8 -19.15 -8.23 8.83
N PRO A 9 -18.41 -8.48 9.92
CA PRO A 9 -18.92 -9.26 11.01
C PRO A 9 -20.08 -8.53 11.68
N TYR A 10 -21.22 -9.20 11.86
CA TYR A 10 -22.25 -8.70 12.76
C TYR A 10 -21.84 -9.04 14.19
N ALA A 11 -21.88 -8.05 15.08
CA ALA A 11 -21.69 -8.28 16.51
C ALA A 11 -22.81 -9.19 17.00
N VAL A 12 -22.44 -10.31 17.62
CA VAL A 12 -23.43 -11.23 18.18
C VAL A 12 -23.96 -10.61 19.47
N PRO A 13 -25.28 -10.37 19.59
CA PRO A 13 -25.88 -9.95 20.85
C PRO A 13 -25.63 -11.01 21.91
N LEU A 14 -25.01 -10.62 23.03
CA LEU A 14 -24.70 -11.53 24.13
C LEU A 14 -25.86 -11.56 25.11
N GLU A 15 -26.92 -12.26 24.73
CA GLU A 15 -28.11 -12.44 25.57
C GLU A 15 -28.07 -13.80 26.30
N PRO A 16 -28.79 -13.97 27.42
CA PRO A 16 -28.84 -15.23 28.16
C PRO A 16 -29.30 -16.44 27.32
N GLN A 17 -29.99 -16.18 26.20
CA GLN A 17 -30.46 -17.21 25.27
C GLN A 17 -29.36 -17.69 24.30
N THR A 18 -28.34 -16.86 24.08
CA THR A 18 -27.26 -17.09 23.10
C THR A 18 -25.93 -17.43 23.76
N LEU A 19 -25.78 -17.15 25.06
CA LEU A 19 -24.54 -17.32 25.79
C LEU A 19 -24.73 -18.18 27.05
N ILE A 20 -24.06 -19.32 27.09
CA ILE A 20 -23.92 -20.13 28.31
C ILE A 20 -22.53 -19.88 28.89
N LEU A 21 -22.47 -19.23 30.04
CA LEU A 21 -21.22 -18.93 30.76
C LEU A 21 -20.77 -20.17 31.54
N GLY A 22 -19.82 -20.93 30.98
CA GLY A 22 -19.18 -22.06 31.66
C GLY A 22 -18.06 -21.67 32.64
N ILE A 23 -17.81 -20.37 32.82
CA ILE A 23 -16.70 -19.80 33.60
C ILE A 23 -17.25 -18.59 34.37
N PRO A 24 -16.74 -18.27 35.58
CA PRO A 24 -17.05 -17.00 36.24
C PRO A 24 -16.56 -15.81 35.40
N ALA A 25 -17.43 -15.33 34.53
CA ALA A 25 -17.25 -14.19 33.65
C ALA A 25 -18.55 -13.39 33.62
N ARG A 26 -18.44 -12.09 33.34
CA ARG A 26 -19.56 -11.15 33.31
C ARG A 26 -19.72 -10.58 31.92
N VAL A 27 -20.95 -10.35 31.48
CA VAL A 27 -21.24 -9.71 30.20
C VAL A 27 -21.30 -8.21 30.44
N GLU A 28 -20.40 -7.46 29.80
CA GLU A 28 -20.38 -5.99 29.81
C GLU A 28 -20.50 -5.48 28.37
N GLY A 29 -21.68 -4.99 28.00
CA GLY A 29 -21.99 -4.57 26.63
C GLY A 29 -21.94 -5.74 25.65
N SER A 30 -21.09 -5.66 24.64
CA SER A 30 -20.85 -6.70 23.62
C SER A 30 -19.67 -7.62 23.94
N TYR A 31 -19.14 -7.56 25.16
CA TYR A 31 -17.98 -8.34 25.58
C TYR A 31 -18.31 -9.29 26.72
N VAL A 32 -17.76 -10.51 26.63
CA VAL A 32 -17.59 -11.39 27.78
C VAL A 32 -16.30 -10.99 28.48
N PHE A 33 -16.42 -10.49 29.70
CA PHE A 33 -15.31 -10.04 30.52
C PHE A 33 -14.99 -11.05 31.61
N LYS A 34 -13.73 -11.43 31.70
CA LYS A 34 -13.21 -12.29 32.77
C LYS A 34 -12.10 -11.53 33.50
N GLY A 35 -12.32 -11.18 34.76
CA GLY A 35 -11.36 -10.41 35.52
C GLY A 35 -11.94 -9.61 36.67
N ARG A 36 -11.10 -8.83 37.35
CA ARG A 36 -11.48 -7.98 38.50
C ARG A 36 -11.62 -6.50 38.13
N GLY A 37 -10.94 -6.02 37.09
CA GLY A 37 -11.11 -4.65 36.58
C GLY A 37 -12.42 -4.50 35.81
N THR A 38 -12.67 -3.32 35.24
CA THR A 38 -13.87 -2.99 34.43
C THR A 38 -13.49 -2.75 32.96
N LEU A 39 -14.48 -2.69 32.05
CA LEU A 39 -14.22 -2.36 30.64
C LEU A 39 -13.45 -1.03 30.46
N ALA A 40 -13.75 -0.04 31.33
CA ALA A 40 -13.14 1.28 31.33
C ALA A 40 -11.81 1.35 32.10
N ASN A 41 -11.60 0.46 33.08
CA ASN A 41 -10.38 0.39 33.87
C ASN A 41 -9.91 -1.08 33.98
N PRO A 42 -9.26 -1.62 32.93
CA PRO A 42 -8.81 -3.00 32.91
C PRO A 42 -7.58 -3.19 33.81
N GLN A 43 -7.53 -4.31 34.52
CA GLN A 43 -6.37 -4.74 35.31
C GLN A 43 -5.57 -5.81 34.57
N ILE A 44 -4.29 -5.95 34.95
CA ILE A 44 -3.42 -7.00 34.40
C ILE A 44 -4.05 -8.36 34.73
N GLY A 45 -4.27 -9.18 33.69
CA GLY A 45 -4.93 -10.49 33.79
C GLY A 45 -6.41 -10.49 33.41
N ASP A 46 -7.00 -9.32 33.15
CA ASP A 46 -8.36 -9.25 32.63
C ASP A 46 -8.41 -9.64 31.13
N MET A 47 -9.43 -10.42 30.77
CA MET A 47 -9.69 -10.85 29.40
C MET A 47 -11.03 -10.32 28.90
N ARG A 48 -11.04 -9.85 27.66
CA ARG A 48 -12.23 -9.41 26.92
C ARG A 48 -12.38 -10.26 25.67
N THR A 49 -13.56 -10.84 25.49
CA THR A 49 -13.88 -11.66 24.32
C THR A 49 -15.15 -11.11 23.67
N SER A 50 -15.05 -10.74 22.40
CA SER A 50 -16.20 -10.39 21.55
C SER A 50 -16.43 -11.48 20.54
N TYR A 51 -17.70 -11.73 20.22
CA TYR A 51 -18.10 -12.69 19.21
C TYR A 51 -18.70 -11.96 18.01
N THR A 52 -18.33 -12.44 16.83
CA THR A 52 -18.80 -11.92 15.57
C THR A 52 -19.22 -13.07 14.67
N ALA A 53 -20.36 -12.96 14.02
CA ALA A 53 -20.89 -14.00 13.16
C ALA A 53 -21.42 -13.45 11.83
N LEU A 54 -21.51 -14.34 10.85
CA LEU A 54 -22.27 -14.13 9.62
C LEU A 54 -23.61 -14.86 9.77
N TYR A 55 -24.73 -14.14 9.65
CA TYR A 55 -26.05 -14.74 9.73
C TYR A 55 -26.36 -15.57 8.48
N SER A 56 -27.12 -16.66 8.67
CA SER A 56 -27.59 -17.52 7.58
C SER A 56 -28.44 -16.76 6.57
N GLY A 57 -28.23 -17.00 5.27
CA GLY A 57 -28.94 -16.29 4.19
C GLY A 57 -28.19 -15.08 3.64
N THR A 58 -27.03 -14.73 4.20
CA THR A 58 -26.14 -13.71 3.64
C THR A 58 -25.45 -14.25 2.39
N GLN A 59 -25.62 -13.58 1.24
CA GLN A 59 -24.83 -13.88 0.05
C GLN A 59 -23.40 -13.38 0.26
N VAL A 60 -22.43 -14.28 0.13
CA VAL A 60 -21.01 -14.00 0.31
C VAL A 60 -20.22 -14.52 -0.88
N THR A 61 -19.24 -13.74 -1.31
CA THR A 61 -18.24 -14.15 -2.29
C THR A 61 -16.97 -14.55 -1.55
N VAL A 62 -16.55 -15.79 -1.71
CA VAL A 62 -15.30 -16.29 -1.12
C VAL A 62 -14.27 -16.49 -2.24
N PHE A 63 -13.07 -15.98 -2.02
CA PHE A 63 -11.94 -16.26 -2.89
C PHE A 63 -10.98 -17.23 -2.24
N GLY A 64 -10.68 -18.33 -2.93
CA GLY A 64 -9.76 -19.36 -2.48
C GLY A 64 -9.58 -20.43 -3.56
N ARG A 65 -8.77 -21.46 -3.25
CA ARG A 65 -8.62 -22.64 -4.07
C ARG A 65 -9.69 -23.66 -3.68
N LEU A 66 -10.44 -24.17 -4.64
CA LEU A 66 -11.33 -25.30 -4.41
C LEU A 66 -10.48 -26.57 -4.22
N ALA A 67 -10.55 -27.19 -3.05
CA ALA A 67 -9.78 -28.37 -2.70
C ALA A 67 -10.74 -29.47 -2.20
N THR A 68 -10.83 -30.58 -2.93
CA THR A 68 -11.82 -31.65 -2.66
C THR A 68 -13.27 -31.11 -2.81
N PRO A 69 -14.32 -31.93 -3.01
CA PRO A 69 -15.61 -31.41 -3.50
C PRO A 69 -16.27 -30.31 -2.64
N ASN A 70 -15.92 -30.19 -1.35
CA ASN A 70 -16.59 -29.32 -0.39
C ASN A 70 -15.64 -28.50 0.51
N SER A 71 -14.37 -28.29 0.14
CA SER A 71 -13.47 -27.43 0.94
C SER A 71 -12.84 -26.32 0.11
N LEU A 72 -12.77 -25.13 0.72
CA LEU A 72 -12.00 -24.01 0.19
C LEU A 72 -10.73 -23.87 1.00
N GLU A 73 -9.60 -23.98 0.34
CA GLU A 73 -8.27 -23.75 0.90
C GLU A 73 -7.71 -22.40 0.46
N SER A 74 -6.69 -21.93 1.18
CA SER A 74 -5.94 -20.73 0.77
C SER A 74 -5.31 -20.94 -0.60
N TYR A 75 -5.55 -20.03 -1.54
CA TYR A 75 -4.87 -20.04 -2.82
C TYR A 75 -3.44 -19.50 -2.67
N LEU A 76 -2.45 -20.27 -3.13
CA LEU A 76 -1.06 -19.84 -3.19
C LEU A 76 -0.75 -19.39 -4.63
N GLY A 77 -0.59 -18.08 -4.82
CA GLY A 77 -0.26 -17.50 -6.11
C GLY A 77 1.24 -17.65 -6.47
N PRO A 78 1.62 -17.35 -7.74
CA PRO A 78 2.98 -17.52 -8.24
C PRO A 78 4.09 -16.75 -7.48
N ARG A 79 3.72 -15.71 -6.73
CA ARG A 79 4.64 -14.88 -5.92
C ARG A 79 4.49 -15.14 -4.41
N SER A 80 4.15 -16.37 -4.02
CA SER A 80 3.86 -16.77 -2.62
C SER A 80 2.79 -15.93 -1.92
N ILE A 81 1.97 -15.21 -2.68
CA ILE A 81 0.83 -14.45 -2.18
C ILE A 81 -0.25 -15.44 -1.81
N ARG A 82 -0.56 -15.53 -0.52
CA ARG A 82 -1.72 -16.29 -0.02
C ARG A 82 -2.97 -15.45 -0.19
N PHE A 83 -3.97 -16.01 -0.87
CA PHE A 83 -5.25 -15.37 -1.10
C PHE A 83 -6.36 -16.24 -0.51
N TYR A 84 -6.98 -15.73 0.56
CA TYR A 84 -8.09 -16.36 1.25
C TYR A 84 -8.92 -15.29 1.97
N ARG A 85 -9.97 -14.79 1.31
CA ARG A 85 -10.79 -13.66 1.80
C ARG A 85 -12.27 -13.89 1.51
N LEU A 86 -13.12 -13.36 2.40
CA LEU A 86 -14.57 -13.40 2.28
C LEU A 86 -15.12 -11.98 2.18
N PHE A 87 -15.94 -11.75 1.16
CA PHE A 87 -16.67 -10.51 0.93
C PHE A 87 -18.16 -10.75 1.09
N ALA A 88 -18.84 -9.97 1.93
CA ALA A 88 -20.30 -10.00 2.04
C ALA A 88 -20.95 -9.14 0.93
N SER A 89 -20.52 -9.35 -0.30
CA SER A 89 -21.00 -8.64 -1.48
C SER A 89 -21.02 -9.58 -2.68
N ASP A 90 -21.67 -9.13 -3.76
CA ASP A 90 -21.58 -9.81 -5.04
C ASP A 90 -20.13 -9.83 -5.57
N ARG A 91 -19.86 -10.78 -6.48
CA ARG A 91 -18.55 -10.99 -7.09
C ARG A 91 -18.03 -9.74 -7.78
N PHE A 92 -18.88 -9.02 -8.50
CA PHE A 92 -18.45 -7.81 -9.21
C PHE A 92 -17.98 -6.72 -8.25
N ALA A 93 -18.76 -6.46 -7.20
CA ALA A 93 -18.39 -5.49 -6.16
C ALA A 93 -17.11 -5.90 -5.40
N ALA A 94 -16.93 -7.20 -5.14
CA ALA A 94 -15.73 -7.69 -4.46
C ALA A 94 -14.45 -7.50 -5.32
N ILE A 95 -14.54 -7.74 -6.64
CA ILE A 95 -13.43 -7.52 -7.58
C ILE A 95 -13.10 -6.03 -7.70
N GLU A 96 -14.13 -5.17 -7.82
CA GLU A 96 -13.95 -3.71 -7.89
C GLU A 96 -13.25 -3.18 -6.65
N ARG A 97 -13.68 -3.63 -5.47
CA ARG A 97 -13.04 -3.29 -4.20
C ARG A 97 -11.56 -3.71 -4.17
N LEU A 98 -11.26 -4.93 -4.59
CA LEU A 98 -9.88 -5.42 -4.70
C LEU A 98 -9.02 -4.52 -5.60
N ALA A 99 -9.56 -4.12 -6.75
CA ALA A 99 -8.88 -3.24 -7.68
C ALA A 99 -8.66 -1.85 -7.07
N ALA A 100 -9.66 -1.32 -6.37
CA ALA A 100 -9.57 -0.05 -5.66
C ALA A 100 -8.53 -0.08 -4.53
N GLU A 101 -8.49 -1.14 -3.72
CA GLU A 101 -7.48 -1.33 -2.66
C GLU A 101 -6.07 -1.37 -3.24
N HIS A 102 -5.87 -2.14 -4.31
CA HIS A 102 -4.57 -2.22 -4.99
C HIS A 102 -4.13 -0.86 -5.55
N ASN A 103 -5.06 -0.13 -6.18
CA ASN A 103 -4.81 1.20 -6.72
C ASN A 103 -4.48 2.20 -5.59
N ALA A 104 -5.29 2.23 -4.53
CA ALA A 104 -5.10 3.09 -3.38
C ALA A 104 -3.75 2.86 -2.71
N LEU A 105 -3.38 1.60 -2.43
CA LEU A 105 -2.08 1.25 -1.87
C LEU A 105 -0.93 1.69 -2.78
N THR A 106 -1.07 1.53 -4.10
CA THR A 106 -0.06 1.97 -5.07
C THR A 106 0.17 3.47 -4.99
N TRP A 107 -0.90 4.26 -4.95
CA TRP A 107 -0.80 5.73 -4.85
C TRP A 107 -0.30 6.20 -3.48
N ILE A 108 -0.73 5.55 -2.39
CA ILE A 108 -0.24 5.83 -1.04
C ILE A 108 1.27 5.58 -0.97
N LEU A 109 1.75 4.42 -1.43
CA LEU A 109 3.18 4.13 -1.45
C LEU A 109 3.97 5.12 -2.30
N ARG A 110 3.43 5.55 -3.45
CA ARG A 110 4.07 6.56 -4.30
C ARG A 110 4.15 7.93 -3.63
N PHE A 111 3.07 8.34 -2.95
CA PHE A 111 3.05 9.59 -2.19
C PHE A 111 4.02 9.55 -1.01
N VAL A 112 4.05 8.46 -0.26
CA VAL A 112 5.01 8.27 0.83
C VAL A 112 6.45 8.25 0.29
N GLY A 113 6.70 7.55 -0.81
CA GLY A 113 8.00 7.54 -1.47
C GLY A 113 8.44 8.93 -1.94
N PHE A 114 7.53 9.74 -2.48
CA PHE A 114 7.77 11.14 -2.83
C PHE A 114 8.18 11.96 -1.60
N LEU A 115 7.44 11.86 -0.49
CA LEU A 115 7.76 12.58 0.74
C LEU A 115 9.14 12.18 1.27
N MET A 116 9.45 10.88 1.29
CA MET A 116 10.77 10.39 1.69
C MET A 116 11.89 10.94 0.79
N MET A 117 11.67 10.98 -0.52
CA MET A 117 12.63 11.53 -1.48
C MET A 117 12.83 13.03 -1.27
N TRP A 118 11.76 13.79 -1.07
CA TRP A 118 11.84 15.23 -0.82
C TRP A 118 12.59 15.55 0.48
N ILE A 119 12.24 14.86 1.57
CA ILE A 119 12.93 15.02 2.87
C ILE A 119 14.40 14.61 2.76
N GLY A 120 14.70 13.52 2.05
CA GLY A 120 16.08 13.08 1.81
C GLY A 120 16.89 14.09 1.01
N ALA A 121 16.31 14.66 -0.05
CA ALA A 121 16.94 15.69 -0.86
C ALA A 121 17.18 16.99 -0.07
N ASP A 122 16.22 17.44 0.74
CA ASP A 122 16.38 18.60 1.62
C ASP A 122 17.50 18.37 2.64
N SER A 123 17.54 17.18 3.23
CA SER A 123 18.56 16.78 4.21
C SER A 123 19.99 16.85 3.65
N PHE A 124 20.18 16.60 2.36
CA PHE A 124 21.49 16.70 1.70
C PHE A 124 22.05 18.14 1.69
N PHE A 125 21.19 19.15 1.61
CA PHE A 125 21.62 20.56 1.59
C PHE A 125 21.79 21.16 2.99
N VAL A 126 21.40 20.44 4.06
CA VAL A 126 21.51 20.93 5.45
C VAL A 126 22.95 21.30 5.86
N PRO A 127 24.00 20.50 5.58
CA PRO A 127 25.38 20.88 5.92
C PRO A 127 25.82 22.14 5.18
N LEU A 128 25.45 22.28 3.90
CA LEU A 128 25.74 23.47 3.10
C LEU A 128 25.07 24.73 3.66
N HIS A 129 23.82 24.61 4.10
CA HIS A 129 23.11 25.71 4.78
C HIS A 129 23.73 26.09 6.12
N THR A 130 24.30 25.13 6.83
CA THR A 130 24.97 25.38 8.12
C THR A 130 26.25 26.19 7.89
N MET A 131 27.01 25.90 6.83
CA MET A 131 28.18 26.69 6.44
C MET A 131 27.80 28.12 6.00
N LEU A 132 26.70 28.28 5.24
CA LEU A 132 26.21 29.60 4.80
C LEU A 132 25.61 30.45 5.94
N SER A 133 25.28 29.84 7.08
CA SER A 133 24.67 30.54 8.23
C SER A 133 25.61 31.55 8.90
N ILE A 134 26.90 31.53 8.54
CA ILE A 134 27.90 32.53 8.94
C ILE A 134 27.50 33.93 8.41
N PHE A 135 26.73 34.01 7.32
CA PHE A 135 26.21 35.27 6.79
C PHE A 135 24.76 35.52 7.26
N PRO A 136 24.50 36.54 8.10
CA PRO A 136 23.20 36.75 8.75
C PRO A 136 22.03 36.98 7.78
N PHE A 137 22.27 37.57 6.61
CA PHE A 137 21.25 37.84 5.59
C PHE A 137 20.76 36.59 4.83
N LEU A 138 21.58 35.54 4.73
CA LEU A 138 21.26 34.34 3.92
C LEU A 138 20.59 33.22 4.73
N SER A 139 20.56 33.32 6.05
CA SER A 139 20.19 32.24 6.97
C SER A 139 18.71 31.80 6.87
N GLY A 140 17.77 32.75 6.80
CA GLY A 140 16.33 32.48 6.79
C GLY A 140 15.77 32.17 5.40
N LEU A 141 16.16 32.95 4.40
CA LEU A 141 15.62 32.82 3.03
C LEU A 141 16.11 31.55 2.34
N GLY A 142 17.38 31.18 2.56
CA GLY A 142 18.02 30.04 1.90
C GLY A 142 17.34 28.70 2.24
N ARG A 143 16.99 28.47 3.51
CA ARG A 143 16.36 27.20 3.94
C ARG A 143 14.96 27.01 3.37
N SER A 144 14.17 28.08 3.25
CA SER A 144 12.83 28.00 2.68
C SER A 144 12.87 27.81 1.16
N MET A 145 13.79 28.50 0.48
CA MET A 145 13.91 28.40 -0.97
C MET A 145 14.45 27.03 -1.42
N THR A 146 15.41 26.46 -0.69
CA THR A 146 15.90 25.11 -1.01
C THR A 146 14.81 24.06 -0.86
N ARG A 147 13.93 24.15 0.14
CA ARG A 147 12.78 23.24 0.28
C ARG A 147 11.84 23.29 -0.92
N VAL A 148 11.58 24.48 -1.46
CA VAL A 148 10.75 24.66 -2.65
C VAL A 148 11.44 24.11 -3.90
N VAL A 149 12.73 24.38 -4.08
CA VAL A 149 13.49 23.86 -5.23
C VAL A 149 13.59 22.33 -5.18
N THR A 150 13.92 21.77 -4.03
CA THR A 150 14.00 20.31 -3.82
C THR A 150 12.63 19.63 -3.98
N PHE A 151 11.53 20.32 -3.65
CA PHE A 151 10.17 19.82 -3.90
C PHE A 151 9.93 19.58 -5.41
N PHE A 152 10.25 20.56 -6.26
CA PHE A 152 10.07 20.40 -7.71
C PHE A 152 11.00 19.34 -8.30
N ILE A 153 12.24 19.27 -7.82
CA ILE A 153 13.19 18.21 -8.21
C ILE A 153 12.62 16.84 -7.83
N ALA A 154 12.20 16.64 -6.57
CA ALA A 154 11.62 15.39 -6.10
C ALA A 154 10.33 15.03 -6.85
N LEU A 155 9.52 16.02 -7.24
CA LEU A 155 8.29 15.81 -8.02
C LEU A 155 8.61 15.27 -9.42
N VAL A 156 9.58 15.88 -10.11
CA VAL A 156 10.04 15.41 -11.42
C VAL A 156 10.63 14.01 -11.32
N LEU A 157 11.50 13.75 -10.33
CA LEU A 157 12.11 12.43 -10.12
C LEU A 157 11.07 11.35 -9.76
N THR A 158 10.07 11.69 -8.96
CA THR A 158 8.97 10.76 -8.65
C THR A 158 8.15 10.46 -9.91
N GLY A 159 7.82 11.50 -10.69
CA GLY A 159 7.11 11.33 -11.96
C GLY A 159 7.87 10.44 -12.95
N THR A 160 9.17 10.66 -13.13
CA THR A 160 10.00 9.80 -13.99
C THR A 160 10.09 8.38 -13.46
N THR A 161 10.23 8.19 -12.15
CA THR A 161 10.24 6.86 -11.53
C THR A 161 8.92 6.12 -11.75
N ILE A 162 7.77 6.82 -11.63
CA ILE A 162 6.45 6.24 -11.90
C ILE A 162 6.32 5.85 -13.37
N LEU A 163 6.79 6.70 -14.30
CA LEU A 163 6.78 6.41 -15.73
C LEU A 163 7.62 5.18 -16.06
N VAL A 164 8.86 5.13 -15.57
CA VAL A 164 9.76 3.98 -15.76
C VAL A 164 9.15 2.72 -15.17
N SER A 165 8.61 2.79 -13.94
CA SER A 165 7.94 1.66 -13.29
C SER A 165 6.77 1.13 -14.12
N SER A 166 5.96 2.03 -14.69
CA SER A 166 4.80 1.68 -15.52
C SER A 166 5.21 1.04 -16.85
N ILE A 167 6.29 1.52 -17.46
CA ILE A 167 6.86 0.98 -18.69
C ILE A 167 7.43 -0.43 -18.46
N VAL A 168 8.18 -0.63 -17.37
CA VAL A 168 8.80 -1.94 -17.07
C VAL A 168 7.76 -3.02 -16.77
N HIS A 169 6.66 -2.67 -16.10
CA HIS A 169 5.58 -3.62 -15.80
C HIS A 169 4.65 -3.89 -16.99
N ASN A 170 4.73 -3.09 -18.05
CA ASN A 170 3.95 -3.29 -19.27
C ASN A 170 4.86 -3.66 -20.46
N PRO A 171 4.91 -4.95 -20.87
CA PRO A 171 5.83 -5.41 -21.91
C PRO A 171 5.65 -4.69 -23.25
N VAL A 172 4.45 -4.19 -23.55
CA VAL A 172 4.16 -3.42 -24.77
C VAL A 172 4.74 -2.01 -24.70
N ALA A 173 4.61 -1.34 -23.55
CA ALA A 173 5.16 0.00 -23.35
C ALA A 173 6.70 -0.02 -23.36
N LEU A 174 7.32 -1.06 -22.79
CA LEU A 174 8.77 -1.28 -22.80
C LEU A 174 9.32 -1.39 -24.23
N LEU A 175 8.69 -2.21 -25.07
CA LEU A 175 9.09 -2.40 -26.47
C LEU A 175 8.99 -1.09 -27.28
N LEU A 176 7.93 -0.32 -27.08
CA LEU A 176 7.71 0.94 -27.77
C LEU A 176 8.74 2.00 -27.35
N CYS A 177 9.05 2.08 -26.06
CA CYS A 177 10.07 2.99 -25.53
C CYS A 177 11.48 2.64 -26.04
N LEU A 178 11.84 1.35 -26.08
CA LEU A 178 13.09 0.87 -26.68
C LEU A 178 13.15 1.17 -28.17
N GLY A 179 12.04 1.03 -28.90
CA GLY A 179 11.95 1.37 -30.32
C GLY A 179 12.23 2.85 -30.58
N VAL A 180 11.60 3.75 -29.82
CA VAL A 180 11.82 5.21 -29.95
C VAL A 180 13.25 5.59 -29.56
N ALA A 181 13.78 5.04 -28.47
CA ALA A 181 15.17 5.27 -28.06
C ALA A 181 16.16 4.78 -29.14
N GLY A 182 15.90 3.62 -29.74
CA GLY A 182 16.70 3.08 -30.85
C GLY A 182 16.70 3.99 -32.07
N VAL A 183 15.53 4.47 -32.51
CA VAL A 183 15.41 5.40 -33.65
C VAL A 183 16.09 6.74 -33.37
N PHE A 184 15.97 7.25 -32.15
CA PHE A 184 16.62 8.50 -31.74
C PHE A 184 18.16 8.36 -31.74
N ILE A 185 18.69 7.27 -31.19
CA ILE A 185 20.12 6.96 -31.20
C ILE A 185 20.63 6.81 -32.64
N LEU A 186 19.90 6.09 -33.51
CA LEU A 186 20.25 5.96 -34.93
C LEU A 186 20.25 7.32 -35.66
N ASN A 187 19.29 8.21 -35.34
CA ASN A 187 19.26 9.56 -35.90
C ASN A 187 20.46 10.40 -35.42
N VAL A 188 20.83 10.30 -34.14
CA VAL A 188 21.97 11.05 -33.57
C VAL A 188 23.31 10.51 -34.08
N LEU A 189 23.45 9.19 -34.21
CA LEU A 189 24.66 8.57 -34.80
C LEU A 189 24.74 8.79 -36.31
N GLY A 190 23.60 8.81 -37.02
CA GLY A 190 23.51 9.11 -38.45
C GLY A 190 23.77 10.57 -38.80
N ARG A 191 23.70 11.47 -37.81
CA ARG A 191 24.08 12.89 -37.96
C ARG A 191 25.58 13.17 -37.81
N ARG A 192 26.42 12.16 -37.62
CA ARG A 192 27.88 12.34 -37.68
C ARG A 192 28.28 12.70 -39.12
N PRO A 193 28.84 13.89 -39.39
CA PRO A 193 29.21 14.26 -40.75
C PRO A 193 30.26 13.27 -41.26
N ARG A 194 30.00 12.65 -42.41
CA ARG A 194 31.02 11.94 -43.18
C ARG A 194 32.16 12.93 -43.40
N ARG A 195 33.27 12.77 -42.68
CA ARG A 195 34.54 13.45 -42.99
C ARG A 195 34.84 13.10 -44.44
N GLN A 196 34.70 14.07 -45.34
CA GLN A 196 35.21 13.97 -46.70
C GLN A 196 36.70 13.67 -46.58
N VAL A 197 37.09 12.46 -46.97
CA VAL A 197 38.49 12.14 -47.20
C VAL A 197 38.85 12.94 -48.45
N ALA A 198 39.58 14.03 -48.24
CA ALA A 198 40.15 14.79 -49.34
C ALA A 198 41.05 13.85 -50.14
N GLY A 199 40.70 13.62 -51.41
CA GLY A 199 41.56 12.95 -52.35
C GLY A 199 42.81 13.79 -52.60
N PHE A 200 43.96 13.11 -52.62
CA PHE A 200 45.16 13.56 -53.31
C PHE A 200 45.18 12.91 -54.70
#